data_AF-A0AAU6WTG2-F1
#
_entry.id   AF-A0AAU6WTG2-F1
#
_cell.length_a   1.000
_cell.length_b   1.000
_cell.length_c   1.000
_cell.angle_alpha   90.00
_cell.angle_beta   90.00
_cell.angle_gamma   90.00
#
_symmetry.space_group_name_H-M   'P 1'
#
loop_
_entity.id
_entity.type
_entity.pdbx_description
1 polymer ?
#
loop_
_entity_poly.entity_id
_entity_poly.type
_entity_poly.pdbx_seq_one_letter_code
_entity_poly.pdbx_strand_id
1 'polypeptide(L)'
;MTLNLFFDGTQNNKTNTQAGAQHENSNHVDDSYTNDYSNVARGYDAVDPNAENQIRVYIEGIGTEDLESESIPFTTKPNNIGIPFGTGDRGVPAKVSKGCKNSSEALAKYAGKDIHLKVNVYGFSRGATAARHFVHIATKAATVLRIDNKKGMALAPFDNLNNRVKVDLDNPLVTQYGYFGACLVANKVIPKNISFNFVGLYDTVAAYGMDHRGKKVGNVSIIDDDTAQLGLDSVNKAYFILQLAADDEHRDNFDLTNIKRSGVKGLEFTLPGVHSDIGGCYVDLVEENVDLYKEEINDTECKRFREILIEEGWYIDDPKQIWIERLTPHVHGVDSRFILKGKRKPRNIYDKVSLNTMFHYSEHFKVIYKKIQ
;
A
#
# COMPACT_ATOMS: atom_id res chain seq x y z
N MET A 1 4.78 -19.25 -16.87
CA MET A 1 3.74 -18.95 -15.87
C MET A 1 3.97 -17.56 -15.32
N THR A 2 2.97 -16.69 -15.32
CA THR A 2 3.03 -15.35 -14.73
C THR A 2 2.12 -15.28 -13.51
N LEU A 3 2.67 -14.91 -12.36
CA LEU A 3 1.95 -14.56 -11.15
C LEU A 3 1.90 -13.03 -11.03
N ASN A 4 0.71 -12.47 -10.95
CA ASN A 4 0.48 -11.06 -10.64
C ASN A 4 -0.08 -10.95 -9.21
N LEU A 5 0.74 -10.48 -8.29
CA LEU A 5 0.41 -10.37 -6.86
C LEU A 5 0.13 -8.90 -6.50
N PHE A 6 -1.02 -8.64 -5.91
CA PHE A 6 -1.52 -7.30 -5.62
C PHE A 6 -1.69 -7.11 -4.10
N PHE A 7 -1.04 -6.10 -3.51
CA PHE A 7 -1.15 -5.73 -2.11
C PHE A 7 -1.83 -4.37 -1.96
N ASP A 8 -3.04 -4.32 -1.41
CA ASP A 8 -3.79 -3.07 -1.31
C ASP A 8 -3.27 -2.14 -0.20
N GLY A 9 -3.63 -0.85 -0.29
CA GLY A 9 -3.28 0.19 0.66
C GLY A 9 -3.98 0.05 2.01
N THR A 10 -3.55 0.83 3.00
CA THR A 10 -4.21 0.83 4.32
C THR A 10 -5.71 1.06 4.20
N GLN A 11 -6.52 0.30 4.96
CA GLN A 11 -7.98 0.44 4.96
C GLN A 11 -8.65 0.26 3.59
N ASN A 12 -7.93 -0.28 2.60
CA ASN A 12 -8.53 -0.66 1.33
C ASN A 12 -8.75 -2.17 1.33
N ASN A 13 -10.00 -2.57 1.14
CA ASN A 13 -10.35 -3.97 0.97
C ASN A 13 -11.46 -4.10 -0.07
N LYS A 14 -11.11 -4.63 -1.25
CA LYS A 14 -12.06 -4.91 -2.33
C LYS A 14 -13.30 -5.70 -1.87
N THR A 15 -13.14 -6.74 -1.04
CA THR A 15 -14.24 -7.57 -0.54
C THR A 15 -15.18 -6.74 0.33
N ASN A 16 -14.63 -5.91 1.22
CA ASN A 16 -15.40 -5.04 2.12
C ASN A 16 -16.09 -3.93 1.34
N THR A 17 -15.37 -3.26 0.43
CA THR A 17 -15.95 -2.27 -0.51
C THR A 17 -17.11 -2.87 -1.30
N GLN A 18 -17.00 -4.13 -1.75
CA GLN A 18 -18.06 -4.82 -2.48
C GLN A 18 -19.26 -5.20 -1.59
N ALA A 19 -19.02 -5.54 -0.32
CA ALA A 19 -20.08 -5.74 0.67
C ALA A 19 -20.81 -4.43 1.02
N GLY A 20 -20.06 -3.32 0.98
CA GLY A 20 -20.57 -1.96 1.04
C GLY A 20 -20.89 -1.46 2.45
N ALA A 21 -21.09 -0.14 2.54
CA ALA A 21 -21.25 0.62 3.78
C ALA A 21 -22.42 0.20 4.68
N GLN A 22 -23.33 -0.68 4.24
CA GLN A 22 -24.46 -1.16 5.05
C GLN A 22 -24.23 -2.56 5.65
N HIS A 23 -23.05 -3.14 5.41
CA HIS A 23 -22.68 -4.44 5.98
C HIS A 23 -22.62 -4.38 7.51
N GLU A 24 -23.00 -5.46 8.19
CA GLU A 24 -23.10 -5.51 9.67
C GLU A 24 -21.77 -5.25 10.39
N ASN A 25 -20.66 -5.55 9.74
CA ASN A 25 -19.32 -5.35 10.27
C ASN A 25 -18.72 -3.97 9.94
N SER A 26 -19.44 -3.11 9.21
CA SER A 26 -19.01 -1.74 8.93
C SER A 26 -19.34 -0.80 10.10
N ASN A 27 -18.49 0.20 10.31
CA ASN A 27 -18.76 1.34 11.20
C ASN A 27 -19.65 2.41 10.56
N HIS A 28 -19.97 2.28 9.27
CA HIS A 28 -20.81 3.16 8.45
C HIS A 28 -20.29 4.61 8.27
N VAL A 29 -19.07 4.91 8.71
CA VAL A 29 -18.50 6.26 8.72
C VAL A 29 -17.24 6.31 7.86
N ASP A 30 -16.22 5.52 8.22
CA ASP A 30 -14.86 5.67 7.73
C ASP A 30 -14.06 4.37 7.88
N ASP A 31 -14.41 3.37 7.07
CA ASP A 31 -13.74 2.09 7.02
C ASP A 31 -13.64 1.56 5.59
N SER A 32 -13.03 0.40 5.42
CA SER A 32 -12.89 -0.26 4.12
C SER A 32 -14.22 -0.57 3.41
N TYR A 33 -15.36 -0.59 4.11
CA TYR A 33 -16.67 -0.77 3.50
C TYR A 33 -17.24 0.53 2.94
N THR A 34 -16.81 1.69 3.49
CA THR A 34 -17.25 3.02 3.01
C THR A 34 -16.35 3.60 1.92
N ASN A 35 -15.17 3.03 1.68
CA ASN A 35 -14.23 3.44 0.63
C ASN A 35 -14.68 3.01 -0.79
N ASP A 36 -14.18 3.71 -1.82
CA ASP A 36 -14.22 3.20 -3.21
C ASP A 36 -13.02 2.25 -3.46
N TYR A 37 -12.99 1.60 -4.62
CA TYR A 37 -11.89 0.75 -5.02
C TYR A 37 -10.58 1.52 -5.18
N SER A 38 -9.48 0.95 -4.69
CA SER A 38 -8.14 1.41 -5.03
C SER A 38 -7.76 1.00 -6.47
N ASN A 39 -6.69 1.60 -6.98
CA ASN A 39 -6.05 1.19 -8.23
C ASN A 39 -5.39 -0.18 -8.14
N VAL A 40 -5.09 -0.69 -6.95
CA VAL A 40 -4.64 -2.08 -6.77
C VAL A 40 -5.80 -3.04 -7.00
N ALA A 41 -6.96 -2.77 -6.40
CA ALA A 41 -8.17 -3.56 -6.61
C ALA A 41 -8.64 -3.51 -8.07
N ARG A 42 -8.69 -2.31 -8.68
CA ARG A 42 -9.03 -2.13 -10.10
C ARG A 42 -8.02 -2.82 -11.01
N GLY A 43 -6.73 -2.71 -10.70
CA GLY A 43 -5.67 -3.39 -11.45
C GLY A 43 -5.78 -4.91 -11.39
N TYR A 44 -6.05 -5.47 -10.20
CA TYR A 44 -6.36 -6.89 -10.05
C TYR A 44 -7.55 -7.31 -10.92
N ASP A 45 -8.66 -6.55 -10.87
CA ASP A 45 -9.88 -6.85 -11.60
C ASP A 45 -9.73 -6.74 -13.12
N ALA A 46 -8.84 -5.86 -13.58
CA ALA A 46 -8.52 -5.67 -15.00
C ALA A 46 -7.70 -6.83 -15.59
N VAL A 47 -6.87 -7.53 -14.79
CA VAL A 47 -6.11 -8.69 -15.26
C VAL A 47 -7.08 -9.77 -15.75
N ASP A 48 -6.87 -10.29 -16.96
CA ASP A 48 -7.71 -11.34 -17.55
C ASP A 48 -7.55 -12.66 -16.77
N PRO A 49 -8.60 -13.14 -16.08
CA PRO A 49 -8.54 -14.41 -15.34
C PRO A 49 -8.52 -15.64 -16.26
N ASN A 50 -8.90 -15.49 -17.53
CA ASN A 50 -8.96 -16.57 -18.51
C ASN A 50 -7.69 -16.67 -19.37
N ALA A 51 -6.77 -15.71 -19.23
CA ALA A 51 -5.51 -15.73 -19.97
C ALA A 51 -4.69 -16.98 -19.60
N GLU A 52 -4.22 -17.69 -20.63
CA GLU A 52 -3.37 -18.85 -20.42
C GLU A 52 -2.08 -18.47 -19.69
N ASN A 53 -1.63 -19.38 -18.83
CA ASN A 53 -0.38 -19.24 -18.10
C ASN A 53 -0.27 -17.99 -17.22
N GLN A 54 -1.39 -17.42 -16.78
CA GLN A 54 -1.48 -16.27 -15.90
C GLN A 54 -2.29 -16.59 -14.64
N ILE A 55 -1.83 -16.10 -13.49
CA ILE A 55 -2.55 -16.11 -12.21
C ILE A 55 -2.53 -14.69 -11.67
N ARG A 56 -3.62 -14.31 -11.00
CA ARG A 56 -3.72 -13.09 -10.20
C ARG A 56 -4.08 -13.45 -8.77
N VAL A 57 -3.45 -12.79 -7.81
CA VAL A 57 -3.75 -12.92 -6.37
C VAL A 57 -3.86 -11.53 -5.79
N TYR A 58 -4.94 -11.29 -5.06
CA TYR A 58 -5.19 -10.05 -4.35
C TYR A 58 -5.04 -10.30 -2.85
N ILE A 59 -4.40 -9.35 -2.16
CA ILE A 59 -4.23 -9.32 -0.71
C ILE A 59 -4.74 -7.96 -0.26
N GLU A 60 -5.73 -7.99 0.62
CA GLU A 60 -6.34 -6.82 1.23
C GLU A 60 -5.37 -5.98 2.05
N GLY A 61 -5.76 -4.73 2.24
CA GLY A 61 -4.99 -3.69 2.87
C GLY A 61 -4.61 -3.94 4.31
N ILE A 62 -3.49 -3.35 4.72
CA ILE A 62 -3.06 -3.32 6.12
C ILE A 62 -4.20 -2.73 6.97
N GLY A 63 -4.50 -3.39 8.09
CA GLY A 63 -5.59 -3.01 9.02
C GLY A 63 -6.95 -3.66 8.75
N THR A 64 -7.13 -4.29 7.59
CA THR A 64 -8.40 -4.91 7.19
C THR A 64 -8.31 -6.44 7.18
N GLU A 65 -9.46 -7.12 7.19
CA GLU A 65 -9.60 -8.52 6.81
C GLU A 65 -10.95 -8.67 6.09
N ASP A 66 -11.08 -9.66 5.22
CA ASP A 66 -12.29 -9.86 4.42
C ASP A 66 -13.52 -10.11 5.30
N LEU A 67 -14.53 -9.27 5.13
CA LEU A 67 -15.81 -9.31 5.83
C LEU A 67 -15.71 -9.16 7.36
N GLU A 68 -14.59 -8.69 7.89
CA GLU A 68 -14.38 -8.45 9.32
C GLU A 68 -14.37 -6.95 9.66
N SER A 69 -14.83 -6.59 10.86
CA SER A 69 -14.71 -5.22 11.36
C SER A 69 -13.26 -4.77 11.47
N GLU A 70 -13.03 -3.48 11.26
CA GLU A 70 -11.71 -2.88 11.45
C GLU A 70 -11.37 -2.72 12.93
N SER A 71 -10.09 -2.91 13.25
CA SER A 71 -9.61 -2.71 14.60
C SER A 71 -9.67 -1.23 14.95
N ILE A 72 -10.09 -0.87 16.17
CA ILE A 72 -10.28 0.51 16.65
C ILE A 72 -9.12 1.52 16.38
N PRO A 73 -7.81 1.16 16.28
CA PRO A 73 -6.79 2.14 15.89
C PRO A 73 -6.87 2.64 14.43
N PHE A 74 -7.87 2.22 13.64
CA PHE A 74 -8.07 2.64 12.25
C PHE A 74 -9.24 3.63 12.06
N THR A 75 -10.07 3.88 13.07
CA THR A 75 -11.24 4.79 12.95
C THR A 75 -10.91 6.23 13.37
N THR A 76 -11.38 7.22 12.64
CA THR A 76 -11.17 8.65 12.92
C THR A 76 -11.99 9.10 14.14
N LYS A 77 -11.30 9.30 15.27
CA LYS A 77 -11.70 10.32 16.24
C LYS A 77 -10.71 11.49 16.16
N PRO A 78 -11.17 12.74 16.26
CA PRO A 78 -10.31 13.90 16.30
C PRO A 78 -9.56 13.87 17.65
N ASN A 79 -8.35 13.30 17.63
CA ASN A 79 -7.24 13.40 18.60
C ASN A 79 -6.19 12.28 18.40
N ASN A 80 -5.93 11.85 17.15
CA ASN A 80 -4.68 11.25 16.66
C ASN A 80 -3.80 10.41 17.64
N ILE A 81 -4.39 9.44 18.36
CA ILE A 81 -3.63 8.42 19.13
C ILE A 81 -3.84 7.00 18.54
N GLY A 82 -4.26 6.91 17.29
CA GLY A 82 -4.30 5.66 16.53
C GLY A 82 -3.29 5.71 15.41
N ILE A 83 -2.00 5.58 15.68
CA ILE A 83 -1.05 5.22 14.62
C ILE A 83 -1.36 3.76 14.31
N PRO A 84 -1.86 3.42 13.12
CA PRO A 84 -2.05 2.04 12.73
C PRO A 84 -0.69 1.38 12.67
N PHE A 85 -0.34 0.62 13.70
CA PHE A 85 0.90 -0.14 13.72
C PHE A 85 0.91 -1.05 12.49
N GLY A 86 1.87 -0.86 11.57
CA GLY A 86 2.11 -1.76 10.43
C GLY A 86 2.55 -3.17 10.81
N THR A 87 2.33 -3.58 12.07
CA THR A 87 2.71 -4.83 12.72
C THR A 87 1.47 -5.59 13.20
N GLY A 88 1.64 -6.81 13.70
CA GLY A 88 0.53 -7.68 14.10
C GLY A 88 -0.05 -8.48 12.93
N ASP A 89 -1.17 -9.14 13.20
CA ASP A 89 -1.85 -10.08 12.30
C ASP A 89 -2.50 -9.42 11.07
N ARG A 90 -2.70 -8.10 11.11
CA ARG A 90 -3.14 -7.28 9.96
C ARG A 90 -2.05 -6.35 9.42
N GLY A 91 -0.80 -6.50 9.88
CA GLY A 91 0.35 -5.67 9.50
C GLY A 91 1.02 -6.11 8.19
N VAL A 92 2.07 -5.38 7.79
CA VAL A 92 2.85 -5.64 6.56
C VAL A 92 3.40 -7.08 6.53
N PRO A 93 4.08 -7.60 7.57
CA PRO A 93 4.59 -8.96 7.52
C PRO A 93 3.48 -10.01 7.41
N ALA A 94 2.30 -9.76 8.00
CA ALA A 94 1.17 -10.69 7.94
C ALA A 94 0.55 -10.72 6.54
N LYS A 95 0.35 -9.56 5.91
CA LYS A 95 -0.10 -9.49 4.52
C LYS A 95 0.91 -10.14 3.57
N VAL A 96 2.22 -9.97 3.78
CA VAL A 96 3.25 -10.67 2.99
C VAL A 96 3.22 -12.20 3.22
N SER A 97 3.04 -12.67 4.45
CA SER A 97 2.82 -14.10 4.73
C SER A 97 1.61 -14.66 3.96
N LYS A 98 0.48 -13.93 4.00
CA LYS A 98 -0.75 -14.27 3.26
C LYS A 98 -0.50 -14.29 1.75
N GLY A 99 0.19 -13.29 1.22
CA GLY A 99 0.60 -13.21 -0.19
C GLY A 99 1.44 -14.40 -0.65
N CYS A 100 2.40 -14.85 0.16
CA CYS A 100 3.21 -16.04 -0.13
C CYS A 100 2.36 -17.31 -0.21
N LYS A 101 1.49 -17.52 0.79
CA LYS A 101 0.61 -18.70 0.86
C LYS A 101 -0.41 -18.72 -0.27
N ASN A 102 -1.22 -17.67 -0.41
CA ASN A 102 -2.27 -17.58 -1.41
C ASN A 102 -1.72 -17.70 -2.84
N SER A 103 -0.54 -17.12 -3.09
CA SER A 103 0.16 -17.28 -4.37
C SER A 103 0.55 -18.73 -4.64
N SER A 104 1.12 -19.42 -3.65
CA SER A 104 1.49 -20.82 -3.79
C SER A 104 0.28 -21.76 -3.98
N GLU A 105 -0.82 -21.48 -3.28
CA GLU A 105 -2.09 -22.21 -3.40
C GLU A 105 -2.71 -22.01 -4.78
N ALA A 106 -2.76 -20.76 -5.28
CA ALA A 106 -3.24 -20.46 -6.63
C ALA A 106 -2.36 -21.12 -7.71
N LEU A 107 -1.06 -21.25 -7.45
CA LEU A 107 -0.10 -21.94 -8.33
C LEU A 107 -0.19 -23.47 -8.24
N ALA A 108 -0.87 -24.05 -7.24
CA ALA A 108 -0.94 -25.51 -7.03
C ALA A 108 -1.56 -26.26 -8.23
N LYS A 109 -2.36 -25.59 -9.07
CA LYS A 109 -2.85 -26.15 -10.36
C LYS A 109 -1.74 -26.45 -11.38
N TYR A 110 -0.51 -26.03 -11.09
CA TYR A 110 0.71 -26.34 -11.84
C TYR A 110 1.66 -27.28 -11.09
N ALA A 111 1.21 -27.91 -10.00
CA ALA A 111 2.01 -28.92 -9.30
C ALA A 111 2.45 -30.04 -10.26
N GLY A 112 3.73 -30.41 -10.17
CA GLY A 112 4.36 -31.41 -11.05
C GLY A 112 4.54 -30.98 -12.51
N LYS A 113 4.14 -29.77 -12.91
CA LYS A 113 4.37 -29.25 -14.26
C LYS A 113 5.71 -28.53 -14.34
N ASP A 114 6.32 -28.62 -15.50
CA ASP A 114 7.54 -27.89 -15.82
C ASP A 114 7.22 -26.43 -16.15
N ILE A 115 7.50 -25.51 -15.21
CA ILE A 115 7.20 -24.09 -15.37
C ILE A 115 8.41 -23.20 -15.07
N HIS A 116 8.51 -22.11 -15.83
CA HIS A 116 9.30 -20.93 -15.48
C HIS A 116 8.34 -19.89 -14.89
N LEU A 117 8.58 -19.48 -13.64
CA LEU A 117 7.71 -18.56 -12.92
C LEU A 117 8.21 -17.12 -13.07
N LYS A 118 7.33 -16.27 -13.56
CA LYS A 118 7.50 -14.83 -13.68
C LYS A 118 6.60 -14.18 -12.65
N VAL A 119 7.14 -13.31 -11.81
CA VAL A 119 6.42 -12.65 -10.73
C VAL A 119 6.37 -11.16 -11.02
N ASN A 120 5.16 -10.64 -11.07
CA ASN A 120 4.87 -9.21 -11.05
C ASN A 120 4.20 -8.92 -9.70
N VAL A 121 4.63 -7.87 -9.03
CA VAL A 121 4.05 -7.47 -7.74
C VAL A 121 3.64 -6.00 -7.79
N TYR A 122 2.48 -5.72 -7.21
CA TYR A 122 1.88 -4.40 -7.18
C TYR A 122 1.54 -4.02 -5.75
N GLY A 123 1.63 -2.75 -5.42
CA GLY A 123 1.03 -2.27 -4.19
C GLY A 123 0.85 -0.77 -4.10
N PHE A 124 -0.03 -0.34 -3.22
CA PHE A 124 -0.32 1.06 -2.91
C PHE A 124 -0.01 1.35 -1.44
N SER A 125 0.58 2.49 -1.09
CA SER A 125 0.77 2.92 0.30
C SER A 125 1.60 1.89 1.09
N ARG A 126 1.10 1.42 2.24
CA ARG A 126 1.69 0.27 2.96
C ARG A 126 1.58 -1.06 2.23
N GLY A 127 0.65 -1.21 1.29
CA GLY A 127 0.64 -2.31 0.33
C GLY A 127 1.85 -2.26 -0.61
N ALA A 128 2.31 -1.06 -0.99
CA ALA A 128 3.56 -0.91 -1.73
C ALA A 128 4.76 -1.32 -0.87
N THR A 129 4.76 -0.97 0.42
CA THR A 129 5.73 -1.49 1.41
C THR A 129 5.68 -3.02 1.50
N ALA A 130 4.49 -3.63 1.52
CA ALA A 130 4.32 -5.08 1.48
C ALA A 130 4.84 -5.70 0.17
N ALA A 131 4.61 -5.08 -0.99
CA ALA A 131 5.14 -5.52 -2.27
C ALA A 131 6.68 -5.52 -2.28
N ARG A 132 7.29 -4.44 -1.79
CA ARG A 132 8.76 -4.32 -1.64
C ARG A 132 9.31 -5.37 -0.67
N HIS A 133 8.66 -5.55 0.48
CA HIS A 133 9.03 -6.54 1.47
C HIS A 133 8.86 -7.98 0.95
N PHE A 134 7.81 -8.26 0.17
CA PHE A 134 7.63 -9.55 -0.49
C PHE A 134 8.81 -9.87 -1.41
N VAL A 135 9.28 -8.92 -2.23
CA VAL A 135 10.48 -9.13 -3.07
C VAL A 135 11.70 -9.42 -2.19
N HIS A 136 11.87 -8.70 -1.08
CA HIS A 136 12.96 -8.97 -0.14
C HIS A 136 12.92 -10.41 0.40
N ILE A 137 11.76 -10.85 0.90
CA ILE A 137 11.54 -12.20 1.43
C ILE A 137 11.75 -13.26 0.34
N ALA A 138 11.21 -13.03 -0.85
CA ALA A 138 11.18 -14.00 -1.93
C ALA A 138 12.49 -14.04 -2.75
N THR A 139 13.54 -13.33 -2.31
CA THR A 139 14.85 -13.29 -2.98
C THR A 139 16.03 -13.48 -2.02
N LYS A 140 15.75 -14.02 -0.83
CA LYS A 140 16.75 -14.39 0.17
C LYS A 140 16.46 -15.78 0.71
N ALA A 141 17.41 -16.39 1.42
CA ALA A 141 17.18 -17.66 2.08
C ALA A 141 16.07 -17.56 3.15
N ALA A 142 15.29 -18.63 3.30
CA ALA A 142 14.25 -18.68 4.33
C ALA A 142 14.90 -18.71 5.72
N THR A 143 14.28 -18.01 6.67
CA THR A 143 14.57 -18.23 8.09
C THR A 143 13.95 -19.57 8.49
N VAL A 144 14.76 -20.52 8.96
CA VAL A 144 14.28 -21.88 9.28
C VAL A 144 14.67 -22.26 10.70
N LEU A 145 13.71 -22.72 11.50
CA LEU A 145 13.97 -23.43 12.75
C LEU A 145 14.31 -24.88 12.42
N ARG A 146 15.54 -25.30 12.71
CA ARG A 146 15.98 -26.68 12.46
C ARG A 146 15.24 -27.65 13.39
N ILE A 147 14.74 -28.75 12.81
CA ILE A 147 14.20 -29.89 13.55
C ILE A 147 15.29 -30.97 13.64
N ASP A 148 15.95 -31.24 12.52
CA ASP A 148 17.07 -32.18 12.41
C ASP A 148 18.07 -31.70 11.33
N ASN A 149 19.02 -32.56 10.94
CA ASN A 149 20.07 -32.22 9.96
C ASN A 149 19.56 -32.02 8.53
N LYS A 150 18.35 -32.48 8.21
CA LYS A 150 17.75 -32.41 6.86
C LYS A 150 16.48 -31.58 6.83
N LYS A 151 15.75 -31.46 7.95
CA LYS A 151 14.43 -30.84 8.01
C LYS A 151 14.36 -29.67 8.97
N GLY A 152 13.47 -28.74 8.66
CA GLY A 152 13.13 -27.63 9.53
C GLY A 152 11.75 -27.05 9.26
N MET A 153 11.43 -25.98 9.99
CA MET A 153 10.23 -25.18 9.84
C MET A 153 10.62 -23.80 9.31
N ALA A 154 10.29 -23.51 8.06
CA ALA A 154 10.41 -22.18 7.49
C ALA A 154 9.42 -21.23 8.20
N LEU A 155 9.96 -20.13 8.70
CA LEU A 155 9.22 -19.09 9.41
C LEU A 155 8.64 -18.10 8.40
N ALA A 156 7.36 -17.79 8.58
CA ALA A 156 6.71 -16.75 7.82
C ALA A 156 7.21 -15.36 8.27
N PRO A 157 7.15 -14.33 7.41
CA PRO A 157 7.49 -12.96 7.81
C PRO A 157 6.72 -12.50 9.05
N PHE A 158 5.44 -12.84 9.13
CA PHE A 158 4.67 -12.86 10.38
C PHE A 158 4.57 -14.28 10.93
N ASP A 159 5.50 -14.63 11.82
CA ASP A 159 5.57 -15.95 12.41
C ASP A 159 4.50 -16.15 13.48
N ASN A 160 3.54 -17.00 13.18
CA ASN A 160 2.72 -17.68 14.17
C ASN A 160 2.80 -19.18 13.90
N LEU A 161 2.50 -20.02 14.89
CA LEU A 161 2.67 -21.48 14.77
C LEU A 161 1.92 -22.07 13.55
N ASN A 162 0.77 -21.49 13.19
CA ASN A 162 -0.07 -21.92 12.06
C ASN A 162 0.50 -21.52 10.68
N ASN A 163 1.47 -20.60 10.65
CA ASN A 163 2.10 -20.11 9.44
C ASN A 163 3.42 -20.79 9.12
N ARG A 164 3.94 -21.67 9.98
CA ARG A 164 5.22 -22.33 9.71
C ARG A 164 5.06 -23.44 8.67
N VAL A 165 6.03 -23.54 7.75
CA VAL A 165 6.01 -24.54 6.67
C VAL A 165 7.14 -25.53 6.87
N LYS A 166 6.84 -26.83 6.91
CA LYS A 166 7.86 -27.88 6.99
C LYS A 166 8.63 -27.98 5.68
N VAL A 167 9.95 -27.98 5.75
CA VAL A 167 10.83 -27.94 4.58
C VAL A 167 12.07 -28.82 4.76
N ASP A 168 12.65 -29.24 3.63
CA ASP A 168 14.01 -29.77 3.57
C ASP A 168 15.00 -28.59 3.48
N LEU A 169 16.07 -28.64 4.28
CA LEU A 169 17.00 -27.52 4.49
C LEU A 169 17.86 -27.21 3.26
N ASP A 170 18.10 -28.20 2.40
CA ASP A 170 18.90 -28.12 1.18
C ASP A 170 18.06 -27.80 -0.07
N ASN A 171 16.73 -27.68 0.07
CA ASN A 171 15.86 -27.39 -1.06
C ASN A 171 16.22 -26.02 -1.69
N PRO A 172 16.55 -25.96 -3.00
CA PRO A 172 16.94 -24.71 -3.66
C PRO A 172 15.88 -23.61 -3.55
N LEU A 173 14.59 -23.96 -3.54
CA LEU A 173 13.52 -22.96 -3.42
C LEU A 173 13.53 -22.30 -2.03
N VAL A 174 13.84 -23.07 -0.99
CA VAL A 174 13.90 -22.59 0.40
C VAL A 174 15.15 -21.74 0.62
N THR A 175 16.29 -22.14 0.04
CA THR A 175 17.58 -21.46 0.21
C THR A 175 17.73 -20.22 -0.67
N GLN A 176 16.99 -20.10 -1.78
CA GLN A 176 17.11 -18.98 -2.73
C GLN A 176 15.90 -18.04 -2.73
N TYR A 177 14.69 -18.56 -2.49
CA TYR A 177 13.43 -17.82 -2.63
C TYR A 177 12.61 -17.75 -1.34
N GLY A 178 13.26 -18.01 -0.20
CA GLY A 178 12.74 -17.66 1.11
C GLY A 178 11.48 -18.40 1.51
N TYR A 179 10.67 -17.73 2.32
CA TYR A 179 9.39 -18.29 2.76
C TYR A 179 8.42 -18.52 1.59
N PHE A 180 8.47 -17.67 0.54
CA PHE A 180 7.69 -17.91 -0.69
C PHE A 180 8.07 -19.23 -1.35
N GLY A 181 9.37 -19.51 -1.49
CA GLY A 181 9.88 -20.79 -1.98
C GLY A 181 9.45 -21.97 -1.11
N ALA A 182 9.44 -21.81 0.23
CA ALA A 182 8.91 -22.82 1.14
C ALA A 182 7.42 -23.12 0.89
N CYS A 183 6.59 -22.09 0.71
CA CYS A 183 5.16 -22.24 0.37
C CYS A 183 4.96 -22.96 -0.97
N LEU A 184 5.78 -22.67 -1.99
CA LEU A 184 5.74 -23.36 -3.28
C LEU A 184 6.05 -24.85 -3.13
N VAL A 185 7.09 -25.20 -2.36
CA VAL A 185 7.46 -26.61 -2.08
C VAL A 185 6.33 -27.34 -1.38
N ALA A 186 5.70 -26.72 -0.37
CA ALA A 186 4.57 -27.32 0.35
C ALA A 186 3.38 -27.63 -0.57
N ASN A 187 3.13 -26.77 -1.56
CA ASN A 187 2.11 -26.96 -2.58
C ASN A 187 2.58 -27.77 -3.81
N LYS A 188 3.76 -28.40 -3.73
CA LYS A 188 4.35 -29.23 -4.81
C LYS A 188 4.56 -28.49 -6.13
N VAL A 189 4.71 -27.17 -6.07
CA VAL A 189 5.02 -26.30 -7.21
C VAL A 189 6.53 -26.11 -7.25
N ILE A 190 7.20 -26.76 -8.21
CA ILE A 190 8.67 -26.74 -8.31
C ILE A 190 9.07 -26.09 -9.64
N PRO A 191 9.07 -24.75 -9.73
CA PRO A 191 9.47 -24.06 -10.96
C PRO A 191 10.97 -24.24 -11.22
N LYS A 192 11.36 -24.34 -12.50
CA LYS A 192 12.77 -24.37 -12.91
C LYS A 192 13.53 -23.10 -12.57
N ASN A 193 12.84 -21.96 -12.68
CA ASN A 193 13.35 -20.67 -12.24
C ASN A 193 12.21 -19.78 -11.74
N ILE A 194 12.57 -18.81 -10.91
CA ILE A 194 11.69 -17.70 -10.52
C ILE A 194 12.39 -16.39 -10.91
N SER A 195 11.66 -15.54 -11.60
CA SER A 195 12.11 -14.21 -12.04
C SER A 195 11.11 -13.15 -11.59
N PHE A 196 11.61 -12.05 -11.03
CA PHE A 196 10.81 -10.89 -10.65
C PHE A 196 10.90 -9.87 -11.79
N ASN A 197 9.82 -9.69 -12.54
CA ASN A 197 9.87 -8.90 -13.78
C ASN A 197 9.45 -7.46 -13.53
N PHE A 198 8.31 -7.25 -12.86
CA PHE A 198 7.73 -5.93 -12.67
C PHE A 198 7.36 -5.71 -11.21
N VAL A 199 7.73 -4.54 -10.69
CA VAL A 199 7.30 -4.03 -9.39
C VAL A 199 6.58 -2.71 -9.64
N GLY A 200 5.26 -2.68 -9.48
CA GLY A 200 4.42 -1.51 -9.69
C GLY A 200 3.95 -0.91 -8.36
N LEU A 201 4.40 0.30 -8.05
CA LEU A 201 4.15 0.94 -6.75
C LEU A 201 3.34 2.22 -6.95
N TYR A 202 2.31 2.39 -6.13
CA TYR A 202 1.62 3.66 -5.94
C TYR A 202 2.02 4.19 -4.56
N ASP A 203 2.65 5.36 -4.54
CA ASP A 203 2.93 6.21 -3.39
C ASP A 203 3.35 5.46 -2.13
N THR A 204 4.57 4.88 -2.15
CA THR A 204 5.03 4.01 -1.07
C THR A 204 5.19 4.77 0.25
N VAL A 205 4.50 4.32 1.29
CA VAL A 205 4.63 4.84 2.67
C VAL A 205 5.22 3.75 3.57
N ALA A 206 6.48 3.94 3.98
CA ALA A 206 7.15 3.09 4.96
C ALA A 206 6.84 3.58 6.38
N ALA A 207 5.64 3.29 6.87
CA ALA A 207 5.29 3.49 8.28
C ALA A 207 5.08 2.15 8.97
N TYR A 208 6.09 1.72 9.75
CA TYR A 208 6.13 0.52 10.57
C TYR A 208 6.47 0.92 12.02
N GLY A 209 5.49 0.82 12.92
CA GLY A 209 5.70 1.08 14.36
C GLY A 209 5.71 2.55 14.79
N MET A 210 6.05 2.82 16.06
CA MET A 210 5.99 4.16 16.69
C MET A 210 7.10 5.13 16.24
N ASP A 211 8.20 4.64 15.66
CA ASP A 211 9.41 5.43 15.33
C ASP A 211 9.92 5.10 13.91
N HIS A 212 9.16 5.51 12.90
CA HIS A 212 9.36 5.18 11.47
C HIS A 212 10.54 5.93 10.80
N ARG A 213 11.06 6.96 11.48
CA ARG A 213 12.22 7.75 11.05
C ARG A 213 13.57 7.19 11.55
N GLY A 214 13.54 6.15 12.39
CA GLY A 214 14.71 5.67 13.13
C GLY A 214 15.20 6.70 14.15
N LYS A 215 16.09 6.27 15.06
CA LYS A 215 16.78 7.16 16.01
C LYS A 215 18.28 7.07 15.73
N LYS A 216 18.90 8.20 15.40
CA LYS A 216 20.36 8.33 15.25
C LYS A 216 20.92 9.17 16.39
N VAL A 217 22.06 8.75 16.93
CA VAL A 217 22.90 9.59 17.82
C VAL A 217 24.25 9.74 17.15
N GLY A 218 24.55 10.95 16.69
CA GLY A 218 25.69 11.19 15.80
C GLY A 218 25.53 10.46 14.45
N ASN A 219 26.59 9.77 14.00
CA ASN A 219 26.58 8.97 12.76
C ASN A 219 26.17 7.50 12.97
N VAL A 220 25.65 7.14 14.15
CA VAL A 220 25.29 5.76 14.50
C VAL A 220 23.77 5.64 14.64
N SER A 221 23.17 4.75 13.86
CA SER A 221 21.76 4.37 14.03
C SER A 221 21.61 3.54 15.30
N ILE A 222 20.74 3.98 16.22
CA ILE A 222 20.37 3.27 17.45
C ILE A 222 19.06 2.50 17.25
N ILE A 223 18.17 3.00 16.39
CA ILE A 223 16.99 2.30 15.88
C ILE A 223 17.01 2.50 14.36
N ASP A 224 17.07 1.41 13.61
CA ASP A 224 17.10 1.44 12.14
C ASP A 224 15.78 1.98 11.57
N ASP A 225 15.84 2.65 10.42
CA ASP A 225 14.63 3.06 9.70
C ASP A 225 13.88 1.84 9.14
N ASP A 226 12.58 1.99 8.92
CA ASP A 226 11.70 0.90 8.47
C ASP A 226 12.09 0.35 7.09
N THR A 227 12.77 1.18 6.30
CA THR A 227 13.29 0.82 4.97
C THR A 227 14.39 -0.23 5.07
N ALA A 228 15.32 -0.07 6.02
CA ALA A 228 16.35 -1.04 6.33
C ALA A 228 15.77 -2.30 7.01
N GLN A 229 14.86 -2.13 7.97
CA GLN A 229 14.26 -3.26 8.71
C GLN A 229 13.45 -4.18 7.80
N LEU A 230 12.73 -3.63 6.82
CA LEU A 230 11.92 -4.40 5.87
C LEU A 230 12.66 -4.71 4.56
N GLY A 231 13.91 -4.28 4.41
CA GLY A 231 14.74 -4.55 3.22
C GLY A 231 14.11 -4.01 1.93
N LEU A 232 13.44 -2.86 1.99
CA LEU A 232 12.58 -2.34 0.92
C LEU A 232 13.35 -2.00 -0.38
N ASP A 233 14.68 -1.88 -0.32
CA ASP A 233 15.54 -1.69 -1.50
C ASP A 233 15.77 -2.96 -2.32
N SER A 234 15.38 -4.12 -1.79
CA SER A 234 15.54 -5.42 -2.47
C SER A 234 14.73 -5.51 -3.77
N VAL A 235 13.85 -4.55 -4.03
CA VAL A 235 13.17 -4.40 -5.33
C VAL A 235 14.14 -4.21 -6.49
N ASN A 236 15.39 -3.77 -6.25
CA ASN A 236 16.44 -3.73 -7.27
C ASN A 236 16.77 -5.10 -7.91
N LYS A 237 16.29 -6.20 -7.31
CA LYS A 237 16.36 -7.56 -7.87
C LYS A 237 15.30 -7.83 -8.94
N ALA A 238 14.27 -7.00 -9.03
CA ALA A 238 13.34 -7.04 -10.15
C ALA A 238 14.02 -6.56 -11.44
N TYR A 239 13.40 -6.86 -12.58
CA TYR A 239 13.86 -6.37 -13.88
C TYR A 239 13.50 -4.89 -14.09
N PHE A 240 12.30 -4.48 -13.71
CA PHE A 240 11.85 -3.09 -13.78
C PHE A 240 10.94 -2.73 -12.59
N ILE A 241 11.10 -1.50 -12.11
CA ILE A 241 10.36 -0.93 -10.98
C ILE A 241 9.75 0.40 -11.44
N LEU A 242 8.44 0.53 -11.33
CA LEU A 242 7.72 1.77 -11.54
C LEU A 242 7.15 2.24 -10.20
N GLN A 243 7.39 3.50 -9.83
CA GLN A 243 6.70 4.15 -8.72
C GLN A 243 5.99 5.41 -9.22
N LEU A 244 4.70 5.52 -8.92
CA LEU A 244 3.90 6.73 -9.12
C LEU A 244 3.68 7.35 -7.75
N ALA A 245 4.21 8.55 -7.52
CA ALA A 245 4.17 9.26 -6.24
C ALA A 245 3.26 10.49 -6.31
N ALA A 246 2.68 10.87 -5.17
CA ALA A 246 1.89 12.08 -5.01
C ALA A 246 2.81 13.30 -4.84
N ASP A 247 2.50 14.42 -5.50
CA ASP A 247 3.23 15.69 -5.34
C ASP A 247 2.68 16.51 -4.17
N ASP A 248 1.36 16.43 -3.94
CA ASP A 248 0.63 17.32 -3.02
C ASP A 248 0.35 16.64 -1.66
N GLU A 249 0.99 15.50 -1.37
CA GLU A 249 0.85 14.82 -0.09
C GLU A 249 1.76 15.46 0.98
N HIS A 250 1.14 16.19 1.91
CA HIS A 250 1.85 16.98 2.93
C HIS A 250 1.65 16.47 4.35
N ARG A 251 0.94 15.35 4.57
CA ARG A 251 0.74 14.82 5.93
C ARG A 251 2.02 14.17 6.46
N ASP A 252 2.43 14.55 7.66
CA ASP A 252 3.66 14.06 8.33
C ASP A 252 3.81 12.53 8.40
N ASN A 253 2.69 11.79 8.43
CA ASN A 253 2.70 10.33 8.55
C ASN A 253 2.71 9.59 7.19
N PHE A 254 2.81 10.33 6.09
CA PHE A 254 2.75 9.83 4.71
C PHE A 254 4.04 10.07 3.93
N ASP A 255 5.19 10.11 4.64
CA ASP A 255 6.50 10.28 4.02
C ASP A 255 6.77 9.27 2.90
N LEU A 256 7.05 9.80 1.70
CA LEU A 256 7.34 9.00 0.52
C LEU A 256 8.65 8.21 0.68
N THR A 257 8.56 6.90 0.49
CA THR A 257 9.72 6.03 0.35
C THR A 257 10.08 5.88 -1.12
N ASN A 258 11.00 6.73 -1.59
CA ASN A 258 11.44 6.73 -2.99
C ASN A 258 12.14 5.42 -3.42
N ILE A 259 12.32 5.27 -4.73
CA ILE A 259 13.01 4.13 -5.35
C ILE A 259 14.39 4.49 -5.93
N LYS A 260 15.03 5.58 -5.49
CA LYS A 260 16.32 6.05 -6.05
C LYS A 260 17.42 4.99 -6.05
N ARG A 261 17.42 4.10 -5.04
CA ARG A 261 18.38 2.98 -4.92
C ARG A 261 18.21 1.87 -5.96
N SER A 262 17.14 1.91 -6.75
CA SER A 262 16.90 0.97 -7.86
C SER A 262 17.75 1.27 -9.10
N GLY A 263 18.39 2.44 -9.19
CA GLY A 263 19.25 2.84 -10.30
C GLY A 263 18.52 2.77 -11.65
N VAL A 264 19.19 2.29 -12.69
CA VAL A 264 18.66 2.22 -14.08
C VAL A 264 17.42 1.34 -14.26
N LYS A 265 17.06 0.56 -13.24
CA LYS A 265 15.87 -0.30 -13.26
C LYS A 265 14.63 0.38 -12.71
N GLY A 266 14.79 1.51 -12.02
CA GLY A 266 13.71 2.25 -11.38
C GLY A 266 13.30 3.47 -12.20
N LEU A 267 11.99 3.67 -12.35
CA LEU A 267 11.38 4.86 -12.89
C LEU A 267 10.34 5.39 -11.89
N GLU A 268 10.53 6.62 -11.42
CA GLU A 268 9.64 7.29 -10.48
C GLU A 268 9.01 8.51 -11.17
N PHE A 269 7.69 8.56 -11.23
CA PHE A 269 6.94 9.75 -11.64
C PHE A 269 6.28 10.37 -10.42
N THR A 270 6.41 11.68 -10.30
CA THR A 270 5.59 12.47 -9.38
C THR A 270 4.42 13.04 -10.16
N LEU A 271 3.20 12.85 -9.66
CA LEU A 271 1.97 13.29 -10.30
C LEU A 271 1.21 14.21 -9.32
N PRO A 272 0.53 15.26 -9.82
CA PRO A 272 -0.38 16.08 -9.00
C PRO A 272 -1.41 15.24 -8.25
N GLY A 273 -1.92 15.76 -7.14
CA GLY A 273 -2.86 15.11 -6.25
C GLY A 273 -2.22 14.55 -4.99
N VAL A 274 -3.07 14.19 -4.03
CA VAL A 274 -2.65 13.61 -2.74
C VAL A 274 -2.59 12.08 -2.81
N HIS A 275 -2.23 11.40 -1.72
CA HIS A 275 -1.98 9.96 -1.66
C HIS A 275 -2.99 9.08 -2.42
N SER A 276 -4.29 9.28 -2.17
CA SER A 276 -5.37 8.50 -2.78
C SER A 276 -5.84 9.04 -4.15
N ASP A 277 -5.37 10.21 -4.59
CA ASP A 277 -5.50 10.62 -5.99
C ASP A 277 -4.54 9.82 -6.89
N ILE A 278 -3.48 9.23 -6.31
CA ILE A 278 -2.57 8.34 -7.02
C ILE A 278 -2.97 6.88 -6.84
N GLY A 279 -3.29 6.47 -5.61
CA GLY A 279 -3.65 5.09 -5.29
C GLY A 279 -5.12 4.72 -5.49
N GLY A 280 -6.00 5.69 -5.73
CA GLY A 280 -7.45 5.52 -5.72
C GLY A 280 -8.03 5.41 -4.30
N CYS A 281 -9.27 4.92 -4.23
CA CYS A 281 -10.13 4.73 -3.04
C CYS A 281 -10.97 5.92 -2.54
N TYR A 282 -10.81 7.12 -3.11
CA TYR A 282 -11.76 8.20 -2.86
C TYR A 282 -13.12 7.91 -3.48
N VAL A 283 -14.19 8.16 -2.71
CA VAL A 283 -15.57 8.06 -3.19
C VAL A 283 -15.94 9.33 -3.98
N ASP A 284 -16.53 9.15 -5.16
CA ASP A 284 -16.90 10.25 -6.06
C ASP A 284 -17.89 11.20 -5.38
N LEU A 285 -17.65 12.52 -5.50
CA LEU A 285 -18.56 13.58 -5.05
C LEU A 285 -18.90 13.60 -3.55
N VAL A 286 -18.06 12.99 -2.71
CA VAL A 286 -18.18 13.15 -1.24
C VAL A 286 -17.82 14.58 -0.85
N GLU A 287 -18.63 15.15 0.03
CA GLU A 287 -18.39 16.49 0.55
C GLU A 287 -17.25 16.47 1.57
N GLU A 288 -16.18 17.20 1.30
CA GLU A 288 -15.14 17.47 2.27
C GLU A 288 -15.32 18.88 2.85
N ASN A 289 -15.20 18.99 4.16
CA ASN A 289 -15.22 20.24 4.92
C ASN A 289 -13.93 20.29 5.76
N VAL A 290 -13.03 21.21 5.46
CA VAL A 290 -11.66 21.23 6.00
C VAL A 290 -11.28 22.59 6.57
N ASP A 291 -10.54 22.57 7.67
CA ASP A 291 -9.81 23.74 8.19
C ASP A 291 -8.45 23.79 7.47
N LEU A 292 -8.29 24.72 6.54
CA LEU A 292 -7.13 24.84 5.65
C LEU A 292 -5.94 25.55 6.31
N TYR A 293 -6.22 26.59 7.08
CA TYR A 293 -5.18 27.39 7.74
C TYR A 293 -5.75 28.06 8.98
N LYS A 294 -4.92 28.17 10.03
CA LYS A 294 -5.30 28.79 11.30
C LYS A 294 -4.25 29.83 11.66
N GLU A 295 -4.70 31.01 12.03
CA GLU A 295 -3.83 32.07 12.56
C GLU A 295 -4.50 32.82 13.71
N GLU A 296 -3.68 33.55 14.46
CA GLU A 296 -4.11 34.37 15.59
C GLU A 296 -3.93 35.86 15.25
N ILE A 297 -4.62 36.71 16.00
CA ILE A 297 -4.53 38.19 15.96
C ILE A 297 -5.25 38.82 14.74
N ASN A 298 -4.94 38.40 13.50
CA ASN A 298 -5.52 38.97 12.27
C ASN A 298 -5.78 37.91 11.20
N ASP A 299 -6.29 38.30 10.02
CA ASP A 299 -6.68 37.38 8.91
C ASP A 299 -5.78 37.49 7.66
N THR A 300 -4.57 38.05 7.81
CA THR A 300 -3.69 38.38 6.67
C THR A 300 -3.20 37.12 5.96
N GLU A 301 -2.73 36.11 6.70
CA GLU A 301 -2.21 34.89 6.09
C GLU A 301 -3.33 33.99 5.56
N CYS A 302 -4.50 33.98 6.20
CA CYS A 302 -5.70 33.33 5.68
C CYS A 302 -6.11 33.92 4.32
N LYS A 303 -6.07 35.25 4.17
CA LYS A 303 -6.35 35.91 2.88
C LYS A 303 -5.32 35.55 1.82
N ARG A 304 -4.04 35.62 2.16
CA ARG A 304 -2.94 35.26 1.25
C ARG A 304 -3.05 33.81 0.78
N PHE A 305 -3.28 32.88 1.70
CA PHE A 305 -3.39 31.46 1.35
C PHE A 305 -4.68 31.15 0.59
N ARG A 306 -5.79 31.84 0.90
CA ARG A 306 -7.02 31.77 0.10
C ARG A 306 -6.78 32.16 -1.36
N GLU A 307 -6.04 33.24 -1.61
CA GLU A 307 -5.70 33.68 -2.97
C GLU A 307 -4.91 32.60 -3.72
N ILE A 308 -3.87 32.04 -3.09
CA ILE A 308 -3.08 30.93 -3.67
C ILE A 308 -3.98 29.75 -4.05
N LEU A 309 -4.84 29.30 -3.14
CA LEU A 309 -5.73 28.15 -3.38
C LEU A 309 -6.75 28.38 -4.51
N ILE A 310 -7.16 29.64 -4.73
CA ILE A 310 -8.03 30.00 -5.84
C ILE A 310 -7.25 30.07 -7.15
N GLU A 311 -6.07 30.71 -7.14
CA GLU A 311 -5.20 30.86 -8.32
C GLU A 311 -4.69 29.51 -8.86
N GLU A 312 -4.36 28.58 -7.96
CA GLU A 312 -3.97 27.21 -8.31
C GLU A 312 -5.15 26.30 -8.68
N GLY A 313 -6.39 26.79 -8.53
CA GLY A 313 -7.60 26.07 -8.93
C GLY A 313 -8.08 24.99 -7.95
N TRP A 314 -7.56 24.98 -6.71
CA TRP A 314 -8.05 24.07 -5.65
C TRP A 314 -9.49 24.40 -5.23
N TYR A 315 -9.85 25.68 -5.28
CA TYR A 315 -11.17 26.23 -4.95
C TYR A 315 -11.59 27.28 -5.98
N ILE A 316 -12.88 27.39 -6.23
CA ILE A 316 -13.48 28.51 -6.96
C ILE A 316 -13.67 29.65 -5.96
N ASP A 317 -13.54 30.90 -6.41
CA ASP A 317 -13.81 32.09 -5.62
C ASP A 317 -15.33 32.24 -5.32
N ASP A 318 -15.85 31.32 -4.50
CA ASP A 318 -17.22 31.29 -3.99
C ASP A 318 -17.15 31.21 -2.45
N PRO A 319 -17.77 32.15 -1.72
CA PRO A 319 -17.86 32.09 -0.26
C PRO A 319 -18.50 30.81 0.29
N LYS A 320 -19.26 30.06 -0.52
CA LYS A 320 -19.79 28.73 -0.14
C LYS A 320 -18.74 27.63 -0.22
N GLN A 321 -17.65 27.84 -0.96
CA GLN A 321 -16.58 26.88 -1.17
C GLN A 321 -15.34 27.21 -0.35
N ILE A 322 -14.99 28.50 -0.19
CA ILE A 322 -13.81 28.92 0.58
C ILE A 322 -14.05 30.27 1.29
N TRP A 323 -13.98 30.26 2.61
CA TRP A 323 -14.26 31.44 3.45
C TRP A 323 -13.37 31.49 4.69
N ILE A 324 -13.22 32.69 5.25
CA ILE A 324 -12.49 32.90 6.51
C ILE A 324 -13.53 33.01 7.63
N GLU A 325 -13.43 32.13 8.62
CA GLU A 325 -14.23 32.16 9.83
C GLU A 325 -13.45 32.81 10.96
N ARG A 326 -14.01 33.88 11.55
CA ARG A 326 -13.48 34.47 12.78
C ARG A 326 -14.13 33.79 13.98
N LEU A 327 -13.32 33.11 14.78
CA LEU A 327 -13.76 32.60 16.08
C LEU A 327 -13.70 33.74 17.11
N THR A 328 -14.86 34.09 17.68
CA THR A 328 -15.07 35.22 18.59
C THR A 328 -14.12 35.20 19.80
N PRO A 329 -13.80 36.38 20.38
CA PRO A 329 -13.02 36.46 21.60
C PRO A 329 -13.87 36.01 22.77
N HIS A 330 -13.45 34.97 23.50
CA HIS A 330 -13.93 34.84 24.88
C HIS A 330 -13.26 35.94 25.72
N VAL A 331 -14.12 36.68 26.41
CA VAL A 331 -13.83 37.73 27.40
C VAL A 331 -12.55 37.40 28.20
N HIS A 332 -11.70 38.41 28.44
CA HIS A 332 -10.44 38.37 29.24
C HIS A 332 -9.09 38.23 28.52
N GLY A 333 -8.96 38.67 27.25
CA GLY A 333 -7.64 39.02 26.69
C GLY A 333 -6.88 37.90 25.98
N VAL A 334 -7.58 36.96 25.33
CA VAL A 334 -6.97 36.01 24.36
C VAL A 334 -7.22 36.53 22.93
N ASP A 335 -6.20 36.43 22.07
CA ASP A 335 -6.22 36.93 20.69
C ASP A 335 -7.36 36.33 19.84
N SER A 336 -7.88 37.12 18.87
CA SER A 336 -8.87 36.61 17.89
C SER A 336 -8.24 35.48 17.07
N ARG A 337 -8.96 34.38 16.86
CA ARG A 337 -8.52 33.29 15.98
C ARG A 337 -9.27 33.32 14.66
N PHE A 338 -8.54 33.17 13.57
CA PHE A 338 -9.09 33.09 12.22
C PHE A 338 -8.78 31.72 11.63
N ILE A 339 -9.78 31.14 10.95
CA ILE A 339 -9.65 29.85 10.29
C ILE A 339 -10.10 30.02 8.85
N LEU A 340 -9.20 29.78 7.90
CA LEU A 340 -9.56 29.58 6.50
C LEU A 340 -10.20 28.20 6.37
N LYS A 341 -11.42 28.14 5.88
CA LYS A 341 -12.20 26.91 5.69
C LYS A 341 -12.48 26.67 4.23
N GLY A 342 -12.48 25.39 3.86
CA GLY A 342 -12.80 24.91 2.52
C GLY A 342 -13.92 23.88 2.55
N LYS A 343 -14.81 23.92 1.57
CA LYS A 343 -15.91 22.98 1.37
C LYS A 343 -16.02 22.62 -0.11
N ARG A 344 -15.84 21.37 -0.50
CA ARG A 344 -15.98 20.97 -1.92
C ARG A 344 -16.43 19.51 -2.09
N LYS A 345 -16.77 19.13 -3.33
CA LYS A 345 -17.18 17.77 -3.72
C LYS A 345 -16.32 17.32 -4.90
N PRO A 346 -15.09 16.85 -4.65
CA PRO A 346 -14.16 16.50 -5.72
C PRO A 346 -14.61 15.26 -6.49
N ARG A 347 -14.08 15.10 -7.70
CA ARG A 347 -14.30 13.93 -8.55
C ARG A 347 -13.16 12.92 -8.35
N ASN A 348 -13.47 11.63 -8.25
CA ASN A 348 -12.48 10.57 -8.09
C ASN A 348 -11.93 10.03 -9.44
N ILE A 349 -11.68 10.92 -10.40
CA ILE A 349 -11.32 10.51 -11.77
C ILE A 349 -9.83 10.59 -12.07
N TYR A 350 -9.07 11.33 -11.26
CA TYR A 350 -7.67 11.61 -11.52
C TYR A 350 -6.78 10.36 -11.34
N ASP A 351 -7.11 9.52 -10.37
CA ASP A 351 -6.49 8.22 -10.11
C ASP A 351 -6.51 7.26 -11.32
N LYS A 352 -7.36 7.49 -12.31
CA LYS A 352 -7.35 6.71 -13.56
C LYS A 352 -6.12 7.03 -14.42
N VAL A 353 -5.51 8.20 -14.27
CA VAL A 353 -4.26 8.55 -14.95
C VAL A 353 -3.13 7.65 -14.45
N SER A 354 -2.98 7.51 -13.13
CA SER A 354 -1.98 6.64 -12.53
C SER A 354 -2.26 5.17 -12.83
N LEU A 355 -3.53 4.73 -12.80
CA LEU A 355 -3.93 3.37 -13.17
C LEU A 355 -3.53 3.01 -14.61
N ASN A 356 -3.89 3.87 -15.57
CA ASN A 356 -3.57 3.63 -16.98
C ASN A 356 -2.06 3.68 -17.24
N THR A 357 -1.33 4.54 -16.54
CA THR A 357 0.14 4.57 -16.58
C THR A 357 0.71 3.23 -16.10
N MET A 358 0.20 2.69 -14.99
CA MET A 358 0.63 1.38 -14.49
C MET A 358 0.38 0.28 -15.52
N PHE A 359 -0.78 0.27 -16.19
CA PHE A 359 -1.09 -0.69 -17.26
C PHE A 359 -0.13 -0.57 -18.44
N HIS A 360 0.14 0.65 -18.90
CA HIS A 360 1.05 0.89 -20.03
C HIS A 360 2.43 0.23 -19.81
N TYR A 361 3.00 0.37 -18.62
CA TYR A 361 4.31 -0.23 -18.32
C TYR A 361 4.23 -1.73 -18.03
N SER A 362 3.21 -2.20 -17.32
CA SER A 362 3.11 -3.60 -16.91
C SER A 362 2.81 -4.55 -18.09
N GLU A 363 2.15 -4.07 -19.16
CA GLU A 363 1.91 -4.84 -20.39
C GLU A 363 3.22 -5.33 -21.02
N HIS A 364 4.28 -4.51 -20.96
CA HIS A 364 5.62 -4.89 -21.44
C HIS A 364 6.20 -6.10 -20.67
N PHE A 365 5.66 -6.42 -19.50
CA PHE A 365 6.06 -7.54 -18.64
C PHE A 365 5.08 -8.72 -18.68
N LYS A 366 4.36 -8.85 -19.80
CA LYS A 366 3.46 -9.98 -20.13
C LYS A 366 2.24 -10.11 -19.21
N VAL A 367 1.76 -8.98 -18.71
CA VAL A 367 0.45 -8.93 -18.06
C VAL A 367 -0.60 -8.84 -19.15
N ILE A 368 -1.59 -9.74 -19.10
CA ILE A 368 -2.69 -9.76 -20.04
C ILE A 368 -3.91 -9.20 -19.32
N TYR A 369 -4.38 -8.05 -19.80
CA TYR A 369 -5.59 -7.39 -19.33
C TYR A 369 -6.82 -7.84 -20.13
N LYS A 370 -8.00 -7.74 -19.52
CA LYS A 370 -9.28 -7.94 -20.22
C LYS A 370 -9.35 -6.98 -21.39
N LYS A 371 -9.71 -7.47 -22.56
CA LYS A 371 -10.10 -6.60 -23.68
C LYS A 371 -11.36 -5.85 -23.25
N ILE A 372 -11.30 -4.52 -23.25
CA ILE A 372 -12.49 -3.69 -23.12
C ILE A 372 -13.34 -4.01 -24.37
N GLN A 373 -14.52 -4.58 -24.17
CA GLN A 373 -15.50 -4.80 -25.24
C GLN A 373 -16.22 -3.49 -25.57
#